data_AF-A0A429FR84-F1
#
_entry.id   AF-A0A429FR84-F1
#
_cell.length_a   1.000
_cell.length_b   1.000
_cell.length_c   1.000
_cell.angle_alpha   90.00
_cell.angle_beta   90.00
_cell.angle_gamma   90.00
#
_symmetry.space_group_name_H-M   'P 1'
#
loop_
_entity.id
_entity.type
_entity.pdbx_description
1 polymer ?
#
loop_
_entity_poly.entity_id
_entity_poly.type
_entity_poly.pdbx_seq_one_letter_code
_entity_poly.pdbx_strand_id
1 'polypeptide(L)'
;MIVSVADKIDAELDDLHADETSPGMAAVARDLAQAIAGTDAPTAKAVAARELRSIMADLRRLAPVETKGDTVDDIAEQRAKRRAAAQRQASDG
;
A
#
# COMPACT_ATOMS: atom_id res chain seq x y z
N MET A 1 14.85 11.16 13.76
CA MET A 1 13.57 11.75 13.33
C MET A 1 12.47 10.95 14.02
N ILE A 2 11.60 11.58 14.81
CA ILE A 2 10.47 10.88 15.45
C ILE A 2 9.40 10.75 14.37
N VAL A 3 9.13 9.53 13.92
CA VAL A 3 8.06 9.25 12.93
C VAL A 3 6.72 9.35 13.65
N SER A 4 5.87 10.27 13.20
CA SER A 4 4.56 10.52 13.79
C SER A 4 3.52 9.48 13.36
N VAL A 5 2.36 9.46 14.03
CA VAL A 5 1.22 8.63 13.59
C VAL A 5 0.73 9.07 12.21
N ALA A 6 0.70 10.38 11.96
CA ALA A 6 0.31 10.94 10.66
C ALA A 6 1.26 10.44 9.56
N ASP A 7 2.58 10.49 9.79
CA ASP A 7 3.57 10.07 8.80
C ASP A 7 3.40 8.59 8.40
N LYS A 8 3.04 7.73 9.37
CA LYS A 8 2.80 6.30 9.09
C LYS A 8 1.52 6.06 8.31
N ILE A 9 0.48 6.84 8.60
CA ILE A 9 -0.79 6.74 7.88
C ILE A 9 -0.63 7.25 6.47
N ASP A 10 0.09 8.35 6.25
CA ASP A 10 0.41 8.85 4.91
C ASP A 10 1.15 7.79 4.09
N ALA A 11 2.20 7.18 4.64
CA ALA A 11 2.92 6.10 3.96
C ALA A 11 2.03 4.90 3.61
N GLU A 12 1.13 4.50 4.52
CA GLU A 12 0.20 3.40 4.23
C GLU A 12 -0.85 3.77 3.18
N LEU A 13 -1.34 5.01 3.17
CA LEU A 13 -2.28 5.48 2.14
C LEU A 13 -1.64 5.48 0.74
N ASP A 14 -0.37 5.86 0.67
CA ASP A 14 0.42 5.82 -0.57
C ASP A 14 0.60 4.38 -1.05
N ASP A 15 1.00 3.45 -0.17
CA ASP A 15 1.14 2.02 -0.49
C ASP A 15 -0.19 1.42 -1.02
N LEU A 16 -1.32 1.84 -0.44
CA LEU A 16 -2.65 1.36 -0.84
C LEU A 16 -3.19 2.04 -2.12
N HIS A 17 -2.47 3.02 -2.69
CA HIS A 17 -2.96 3.83 -3.81
C HIS A 17 -4.37 4.40 -3.51
N ALA A 18 -4.52 4.89 -2.27
CA ALA A 18 -5.81 5.29 -1.73
C ALA A 18 -6.33 6.59 -2.36
N ASP A 19 -5.44 7.46 -2.85
CA ASP A 19 -5.83 8.70 -3.53
C ASP A 19 -6.46 8.44 -4.91
N GLU A 20 -6.04 7.38 -5.60
CA GLU A 20 -6.64 6.95 -6.86
C GLU A 20 -7.93 6.16 -6.63
N THR A 21 -7.94 5.31 -5.61
CA THR A 21 -9.03 4.35 -5.39
C THR A 21 -10.21 4.97 -4.66
N SER A 22 -9.95 5.82 -3.66
CA SER A 22 -10.97 6.47 -2.83
C SER A 22 -10.43 7.77 -2.20
N PRO A 23 -10.26 8.84 -3.00
CA PRO A 23 -9.61 10.08 -2.57
C PRO A 23 -10.29 10.74 -1.36
N GLY A 24 -11.62 10.64 -1.27
CA GLY A 24 -12.36 11.18 -0.13
C GLY A 24 -12.04 10.47 1.19
N MET A 25 -11.90 9.14 1.16
CA MET A 25 -11.55 8.36 2.35
C MET A 25 -10.10 8.56 2.75
N ALA A 26 -9.20 8.69 1.76
CA ALA A 26 -7.80 9.03 1.99
C ALA A 26 -7.66 10.38 2.70
N ALA A 27 -8.34 11.42 2.21
CA ALA A 27 -8.33 12.75 2.85
C ALA A 27 -8.81 12.70 4.32
N VAL A 28 -9.93 12.02 4.59
CA VAL A 28 -10.45 11.89 5.96
C VAL A 28 -9.48 11.11 6.86
N ALA A 29 -8.83 10.06 6.34
CA ALA A 29 -7.82 9.31 7.09
C ALA A 29 -6.64 10.20 7.49
N ARG A 30 -6.16 11.07 6.60
CA ARG A 30 -5.09 12.05 6.90
C ARG A 30 -5.52 13.03 7.99
N ASP A 31 -6.71 13.61 7.87
CA ASP A 31 -7.24 14.55 8.85
C ASP A 31 -7.38 13.92 10.24
N LEU A 32 -7.87 12.68 10.32
CA LEU A 32 -7.97 11.94 11.58
C LEU A 32 -6.59 11.62 12.17
N ALA A 33 -5.61 11.25 11.34
CA ALA A 33 -4.26 10.97 11.81
C ALA A 33 -3.57 12.23 12.36
N GLN A 34 -3.76 13.37 11.70
CA GLN A 34 -3.31 14.67 12.19
C GLN A 34 -4.00 15.07 13.50
N ALA A 35 -5.32 14.85 13.60
CA ALA A 35 -6.07 15.12 14.83
C ALA A 35 -5.56 14.30 16.02
N ILE A 36 -5.23 13.02 15.81
CA ILE A 36 -4.65 12.15 16.84
C ILE A 36 -3.28 12.66 17.29
N ALA A 37 -2.46 13.12 16.34
CA ALA A 37 -1.12 13.62 16.63
C ALA A 37 -1.14 14.99 17.36
N GLY A 38 -2.12 15.85 17.05
CA GLY A 38 -2.16 17.24 17.52
C GLY A 38 -3.02 17.52 18.76
N THR A 39 -3.92 16.61 19.16
CA THR A 39 -4.73 16.80 20.37
C THR A 39 -4.02 16.25 21.61
N ASP A 40 -4.39 16.70 22.81
CA ASP A 40 -3.99 16.09 24.09
C ASP A 40 -5.18 15.51 24.87
N ALA A 41 -6.40 15.66 24.35
CA ALA A 41 -7.61 15.13 24.96
C ALA A 41 -7.73 13.61 24.74
N PRO A 42 -7.65 12.76 25.77
CA PRO A 42 -7.61 11.30 25.59
C PRO A 42 -8.87 10.73 24.93
N THR A 43 -10.04 11.25 25.30
CA THR A 43 -11.32 10.81 24.70
C THR A 43 -11.41 11.17 23.23
N ALA A 44 -10.95 12.35 22.83
CA ALA A 44 -10.93 12.75 21.42
C ALA A 44 -9.97 11.88 20.60
N LYS A 45 -8.76 11.57 21.13
CA LYS A 45 -7.85 10.60 20.50
C LYS A 45 -8.49 9.24 20.30
N ALA A 46 -9.17 8.71 21.31
CA ALA A 46 -9.77 7.39 21.25
C ALA A 46 -10.87 7.31 20.17
N VAL A 47 -11.71 8.34 20.06
CA VAL A 47 -12.74 8.42 19.02
C VAL A 47 -12.10 8.52 17.63
N ALA A 48 -11.15 9.44 17.43
CA ALA A 48 -10.47 9.60 16.15
C ALA A 48 -9.74 8.32 15.72
N ALA A 49 -9.06 7.64 16.65
CA ALA A 49 -8.37 6.37 16.37
C ALA A 49 -9.33 5.24 15.98
N ARG A 50 -10.53 5.20 16.58
CA ARG A 50 -11.55 4.21 16.23
C ARG A 50 -12.06 4.42 14.80
N GLU A 51 -12.38 5.65 14.43
CA GLU A 51 -12.86 5.98 13.09
C GLU A 51 -11.76 5.74 12.04
N LEU A 52 -10.53 6.17 12.33
CA LEU A 52 -9.37 5.93 11.47
C LEU A 52 -9.17 4.44 11.21
N ARG A 53 -9.31 3.60 12.25
CA ARG A 53 -9.22 2.14 12.11
C ARG A 53 -10.28 1.59 11.17
N SER A 54 -11.51 2.11 11.22
CA SER A 54 -12.59 1.68 10.32
C SER A 54 -12.27 2.05 8.87
N ILE A 55 -11.92 3.32 8.62
CA ILE A 55 -11.62 3.82 7.27
C ILE A 55 -10.44 3.07 6.66
N MET A 56 -9.35 2.88 7.41
CA MET A 56 -8.18 2.13 6.92
C MET A 56 -8.51 0.65 6.65
N ALA A 57 -9.43 0.04 7.39
CA ALA A 57 -9.87 -1.33 7.09
C ALA A 57 -10.64 -1.40 5.76
N ASP A 58 -11.45 -0.39 5.46
CA ASP A 58 -12.18 -0.31 4.20
C ASP A 58 -11.27 0.02 3.03
N LEU A 59 -10.32 0.95 3.20
CA LEU A 59 -9.30 1.25 2.20
C LEU A 59 -8.46 0.01 1.84
N ARG A 60 -8.04 -0.79 2.83
CA ARG A 60 -7.32 -2.05 2.58
C ARG A 60 -8.14 -3.09 1.80
N ARG A 61 -9.47 -3.04 1.88
CA ARG A 61 -10.35 -3.92 1.09
C ARG A 61 -10.51 -3.44 -0.35
N LEU A 62 -10.44 -2.13 -0.55
CA LEU A 62 -10.57 -1.49 -1.86
C LEU A 62 -9.24 -1.44 -2.61
N ALA A 63 -8.12 -1.44 -1.88
CA ALA A 63 -6.79 -1.37 -2.44
C ALA A 63 -6.63 -2.44 -3.53
N PRO A 64 -6.02 -2.08 -4.67
CA PRO A 64 -5.74 -3.04 -5.71
C PRO A 64 -4.93 -4.19 -5.10
N VAL A 65 -5.24 -5.43 -5.50
CA VAL A 65 -4.41 -6.57 -5.12
C VAL A 65 -3.07 -6.35 -5.81
N GLU A 66 -2.11 -5.76 -5.10
CA GLU A 66 -0.73 -5.72 -5.56
C GLU A 66 -0.35 -7.16 -5.83
N THR A 67 -0.18 -7.46 -7.11
CA THR A 67 0.26 -8.75 -7.61
C THR A 67 1.75 -8.84 -7.28
N LYS A 68 2.05 -8.99 -6.00
CA LYS A 68 3.40 -9.14 -5.48
C LYS A 68 3.87 -10.52 -5.92
N GLY A 69 4.31 -10.61 -7.18
CA GLY A 69 4.63 -11.86 -7.87
C GLY A 69 3.40 -12.75 -8.02
N ASP A 70 2.55 -12.49 -9.01
CA ASP A 70 1.70 -13.60 -9.46
C ASP A 70 2.62 -14.68 -10.01
N THR A 71 2.29 -15.94 -9.76
CA THR A 71 3.06 -17.10 -10.27
C THR A 71 3.28 -17.00 -11.79
N VAL A 72 2.40 -16.26 -12.48
CA VAL A 72 2.44 -16.01 -13.93
C VAL A 72 3.63 -15.13 -14.34
N ASP A 73 4.00 -14.11 -13.57
CA ASP A 73 5.13 -13.24 -13.89
C ASP A 73 6.47 -13.98 -13.73
N ASP A 74 6.59 -14.80 -12.68
CA ASP A 74 7.74 -15.68 -12.47
C ASP A 74 7.88 -16.71 -13.60
N ILE A 75 6.77 -17.25 -14.11
CA ILE A 75 6.76 -18.17 -15.26
C ILE A 75 7.19 -17.44 -16.53
N ALA A 76 6.74 -16.21 -16.75
CA ALA A 76 7.11 -15.41 -17.91
C ALA A 76 8.62 -15.13 -17.91
N GLU A 77 9.18 -14.77 -16.75
CA GLU A 77 10.62 -14.53 -16.58
C GLU A 77 11.42 -15.83 -16.78
N GLN A 78 10.94 -16.95 -16.24
CA GLN A 78 11.60 -18.26 -16.41
C GLN A 78 11.56 -18.77 -17.85
N ARG A 79 10.49 -18.49 -18.61
CA ARG A 79 10.41 -18.79 -20.05
C ARG A 79 11.34 -17.90 -20.87
N ALA A 80 11.50 -16.63 -20.51
CA ALA A 80 12.47 -15.74 -21.14
C ALA A 80 13.91 -16.24 -20.94
N LYS A 81 14.27 -16.63 -19.72
CA LYS A 81 15.58 -17.22 -19.39
C LYS A 81 15.85 -18.51 -20.17
N ARG A 82 14.86 -19.41 -20.27
CA ARG A 82 14.99 -20.66 -21.05
C ARG A 82 15.16 -20.41 -22.55
N ARG A 83 14.42 -19.46 -23.13
CA ARG A 83 14.55 -19.10 -24.55
C ARG A 83 15.93 -18.53 -24.87
N ALA A 84 16.44 -17.63 -24.03
CA ALA A 84 17.77 -17.05 -24.21
C ALA A 84 18.90 -18.09 -24.13
N ALA A 85 18.78 -19.09 -23.25
CA ALA A 85 19.75 -20.18 -23.13
C ALA A 85 19.76 -21.09 -24.37
N ALA A 86 18.58 -21.45 -24.89
CA ALA A 86 18.45 -22.26 -26.10
C ALA A 86 19.01 -21.55 -27.34
N GLN A 87 18.84 -20.23 -27.43
CA GLN A 87 19.36 -19.42 -28.54
C GLN A 87 20.89 -19.32 -28.56
N ARG A 88 21.54 -19.30 -27.38
CA ARG A 88 23.00 -19.38 -27.28
C ARG A 88 23.53 -20.75 -27.68
N GLN A 89 22.84 -21.83 -27.29
CA GLN A 89 23.23 -23.19 -27.70
C GLN A 89 23.07 -23.43 -29.21
N ALA A 90 22.10 -22.77 -29.86
CA ALA A 90 21.89 -22.88 -31.30
C ALA A 90 22.83 -22.00 -32.16
N SER A 91 23.58 -21.07 -31.54
CA SER A 91 24.54 -20.19 -32.23
C SER A 91 26.00 -20.61 -32.03
N ASP A 92 26.25 -21.62 -31.19
CA ASP A 92 27.57 -22.14 -30.83
C ASP A 92 27.82 -23.56 -31.37
N GLY A 93 27.01 -24.01 -32.33
CA GLY A 93 27.14 -25.28 -33.07
C GLY A 93 27.01 -25.07 -34.57
#